data_AF-A0A2X2K7K7-F1
#
_entry.id   AF-A0A2X2K7K7-F1
#
_cell.length_a   1.000
_cell.length_b   1.000
_cell.length_c   1.000
_cell.angle_alpha   90.00
_cell.angle_beta   90.00
_cell.angle_gamma   90.00
#
_symmetry.space_group_name_H-M   'P 1'
#
loop_
_entity.id
_entity.type
_entity.pdbx_description
1 polymer ?
#
loop_
_entity_poly.entity_id
_entity_poly.type
_entity_poly.pdbx_seq_one_letter_code
_entity_poly.pdbx_strand_id
1 'polypeptide(L)'
;MTSRSANLPSVRGTMIDVTFKYLTKDKLNDIKKHHFGNAPLDTLVSLFLKECAEYDIDFEKLVHRRTGNHIADLKYDLARPTEMGIFQSIIEYLKENLNWIWNSLSIEDQHQFNQKYSKMIQLNSNPMPPRTAELIIELIENKSLILKKDLEDVKHDGKLYYFSYKNQESVDIYNVVINATGAKSHLNELDQDDQLIKNLENRQIVQAHPMGGIQIIPETNQVISPRFGTLTNMIAIGQMTNGVNKLRNGVKMIVEQVAHTVSQLYDALESNEQEQRSDNQ
;
A
#
# COMPACT_ATOMS: atom_id res chain seq x y z
N MET A 1 17.63 -11.10 -10.47
CA MET A 1 16.68 -10.12 -9.89
C MET A 1 17.28 -9.55 -8.62
N THR A 2 17.07 -8.26 -8.35
CA THR A 2 17.67 -7.61 -7.18
C THR A 2 16.76 -6.54 -6.58
N SER A 3 16.89 -6.31 -5.28
CA SER A 3 16.31 -5.15 -4.57
C SER A 3 17.07 -4.93 -3.26
N ARG A 4 16.70 -3.89 -2.49
CA ARG A 4 17.28 -3.67 -1.16
C ARG A 4 17.09 -4.86 -0.22
N SER A 5 15.95 -5.55 -0.28
CA SER A 5 15.63 -6.65 0.65
C SER A 5 15.67 -8.05 0.02
N ALA A 6 15.60 -8.14 -1.31
CA ALA A 6 15.37 -9.37 -2.07
C ALA A 6 14.13 -10.20 -1.64
N ASN A 7 13.19 -9.61 -0.90
CA ASN A 7 12.01 -10.34 -0.43
C ASN A 7 11.06 -10.70 -1.58
N LEU A 8 10.63 -11.95 -1.60
CA LEU A 8 9.56 -12.44 -2.48
C LEU A 8 8.20 -12.38 -1.77
N PRO A 9 7.08 -12.13 -2.47
CA PRO A 9 5.73 -12.30 -1.92
C PRO A 9 5.51 -13.69 -1.31
N SER A 10 4.51 -13.82 -0.44
CA SER A 10 4.07 -15.13 0.05
C SER A 10 3.40 -15.95 -1.05
N VAL A 11 3.30 -17.26 -0.84
CA VAL A 11 2.59 -18.15 -1.76
C VAL A 11 1.12 -18.25 -1.37
N ARG A 12 0.22 -18.17 -2.35
CA ARG A 12 -1.23 -18.15 -2.14
C ARG A 12 -1.71 -19.44 -1.49
N GLY A 13 -2.36 -19.31 -0.35
CA GLY A 13 -3.04 -20.38 0.36
C GLY A 13 -4.51 -20.51 0.00
N THR A 14 -5.21 -21.37 0.73
CA THR A 14 -6.66 -21.58 0.62
C THR A 14 -7.39 -20.50 1.43
N MET A 15 -7.82 -19.45 0.74
CA MET A 15 -8.51 -18.30 1.34
C MET A 15 -9.88 -18.70 1.92
N ILE A 16 -10.30 -18.00 2.96
CA ILE A 16 -11.60 -18.15 3.62
C ILE A 16 -12.28 -16.79 3.75
N ASP A 17 -13.58 -16.79 4.02
CA ASP A 17 -14.28 -15.58 4.40
C ASP A 17 -13.92 -15.18 5.83
N VAL A 18 -13.60 -13.90 6.03
CA VAL A 18 -13.20 -13.33 7.32
C VAL A 18 -14.12 -12.16 7.67
N THR A 19 -14.39 -11.97 8.96
CA THR A 19 -15.07 -10.79 9.47
C THR A 19 -14.50 -10.46 10.85
N PHE A 20 -14.16 -9.19 11.06
CA PHE A 20 -13.59 -8.72 12.32
C PHE A 20 -14.66 -8.47 13.39
N LYS A 21 -14.40 -8.94 14.62
CA LYS A 21 -15.29 -8.79 15.79
C LYS A 21 -14.83 -7.68 16.74
N TYR A 22 -13.53 -7.41 16.79
CA TYR A 22 -12.84 -6.53 17.72
C TYR A 22 -12.37 -5.23 17.05
N LEU A 23 -11.75 -5.30 15.88
CA LEU A 23 -11.30 -4.16 15.09
C LEU A 23 -12.41 -3.73 14.12
N THR A 24 -13.43 -3.10 14.68
CA THR A 24 -14.61 -2.61 13.94
C THR A 24 -14.66 -1.08 13.90
N LYS A 25 -15.41 -0.54 12.94
CA LYS A 25 -15.60 0.92 12.81
C LYS A 25 -16.24 1.54 14.05
N ASP A 26 -17.20 0.85 14.66
CA ASP A 26 -17.86 1.32 15.89
C ASP A 26 -16.87 1.36 17.06
N LYS A 27 -16.09 0.28 17.23
CA LYS A 27 -15.08 0.24 18.30
C LYS A 27 -14.02 1.32 18.12
N LEU A 28 -13.62 1.59 16.88
CA LEU A 28 -12.70 2.66 16.56
C LEU A 28 -13.28 4.04 16.89
N ASN A 29 -14.53 4.29 16.51
CA ASN A 29 -15.21 5.54 16.80
C ASN A 29 -15.30 5.79 18.31
N ASP A 30 -15.52 4.74 19.10
CA ASP A 30 -15.49 4.85 20.56
C ASP A 30 -14.10 5.17 21.11
N ILE A 31 -13.03 4.54 20.57
CA ILE A 31 -11.64 4.88 20.95
C ILE A 31 -11.35 6.35 20.63
N LYS A 32 -11.71 6.83 19.44
CA LYS A 32 -11.46 8.21 19.00
C LYS A 32 -12.06 9.26 19.93
N LYS A 33 -13.23 8.99 20.54
CA LYS A 33 -13.88 9.88 21.52
C LYS A 33 -13.01 10.17 22.74
N HIS A 34 -12.15 9.23 23.12
CA HIS A 34 -11.29 9.33 24.30
C HIS A 34 -9.83 9.75 23.98
N HIS A 35 -9.51 9.92 22.69
CA HIS A 35 -8.15 10.13 22.21
C HIS A 35 -8.05 11.28 21.20
N PHE A 36 -8.78 12.37 21.46
CA PHE A 36 -8.75 13.61 20.65
C PHE A 36 -8.97 13.37 19.14
N GLY A 37 -9.85 12.43 18.80
CA GLY A 37 -10.15 12.09 17.40
C GLY A 37 -9.18 11.10 16.75
N ASN A 38 -8.12 10.66 17.44
CA ASN A 38 -7.19 9.64 16.95
C ASN A 38 -7.41 8.29 17.65
N ALA A 39 -6.87 7.22 17.10
CA ALA A 39 -6.80 5.91 17.72
C ALA A 39 -5.34 5.46 17.83
N PRO A 40 -4.80 5.24 19.05
CA PRO A 40 -3.40 4.85 19.22
C PRO A 40 -3.07 3.53 18.51
N LEU A 41 -1.92 3.47 17.84
CA LEU A 41 -1.51 2.29 17.05
C LEU A 41 -1.50 1.00 17.89
N ASP A 42 -0.91 1.04 19.08
CA ASP A 42 -0.78 -0.14 19.95
C ASP A 42 -2.16 -0.71 20.36
N THR A 43 -3.15 0.17 20.53
CA THR A 43 -4.54 -0.25 20.80
C THR A 43 -5.12 -0.99 19.59
N LEU A 44 -4.90 -0.48 18.37
CA LEU A 44 -5.40 -1.11 17.15
C LEU A 44 -4.68 -2.43 16.85
N VAL A 45 -3.37 -2.50 17.07
CA VAL A 45 -2.60 -3.74 16.97
C VAL A 45 -3.13 -4.76 17.97
N SER A 46 -3.40 -4.36 19.22
CA SER A 46 -3.98 -5.27 20.23
C SER A 46 -5.35 -5.82 19.82
N LEU A 47 -6.19 -5.02 19.16
CA LEU A 47 -7.46 -5.50 18.60
C LEU A 47 -7.23 -6.44 17.42
N PHE A 48 -6.31 -6.12 16.51
CA PHE A 48 -5.96 -6.96 15.37
C PHE A 48 -5.40 -8.32 15.80
N LEU A 49 -4.59 -8.37 16.86
CA LEU A 49 -4.09 -9.63 17.42
C LEU A 49 -5.21 -10.51 17.99
N LYS A 50 -6.28 -9.90 18.52
CA LYS A 50 -7.49 -10.65 18.93
C LYS A 50 -8.23 -11.24 17.72
N GLU A 51 -8.27 -10.52 16.59
CA GLU A 51 -8.78 -11.11 15.35
C GLU A 51 -7.94 -12.30 14.92
N CYS A 52 -6.61 -12.19 14.94
CA CYS A 52 -5.75 -13.31 14.58
C CYS A 52 -6.01 -14.54 15.47
N ALA A 53 -6.13 -14.33 16.78
CA ALA A 53 -6.41 -15.40 17.73
C ALA A 53 -7.77 -16.08 17.51
N GLU A 54 -8.82 -15.34 17.08
CA GLU A 54 -10.13 -15.89 16.75
C GLU A 54 -10.08 -16.90 15.59
N TYR A 55 -9.10 -16.76 14.71
CA TYR A 55 -8.86 -17.64 13.56
C TYR A 55 -7.70 -18.61 13.78
N ASP A 56 -7.28 -18.82 15.03
CA ASP A 56 -6.14 -19.69 15.41
C ASP A 56 -4.82 -19.32 14.71
N ILE A 57 -4.63 -18.03 14.39
CA ILE A 57 -3.42 -17.52 13.76
C ILE A 57 -2.45 -16.95 14.80
N ASP A 58 -1.27 -17.58 14.87
CA ASP A 58 -0.11 -17.01 15.55
C ASP A 58 0.55 -15.96 14.65
N PHE A 59 0.17 -14.71 14.86
CA PHE A 59 0.67 -13.57 14.11
C PHE A 59 2.19 -13.43 14.20
N GLU A 60 2.76 -13.48 15.41
CA GLU A 60 4.19 -13.26 15.62
C GLU A 60 5.03 -14.32 14.90
N LYS A 61 4.61 -15.59 14.98
CA LYS A 61 5.22 -16.68 14.21
C LYS A 61 5.18 -16.41 12.71
N LEU A 62 4.02 -16.03 12.16
CA LEU A 62 3.88 -15.85 10.72
C LEU A 62 4.61 -14.61 10.18
N VAL A 63 4.69 -13.54 10.96
CA VAL A 63 5.46 -12.34 10.58
C VAL A 63 6.96 -12.62 10.54
N HIS A 64 7.47 -13.44 11.47
CA HIS A 64 8.89 -13.77 11.59
C HIS A 64 9.30 -15.08 10.91
N ARG A 65 8.40 -15.75 10.17
CA ARG A 65 8.67 -17.06 9.54
C ARG A 65 9.79 -17.05 8.51
N ARG A 66 10.09 -15.89 7.90
CA ARG A 66 11.04 -15.77 6.78
C ARG A 66 12.47 -15.84 7.30
N THR A 67 13.22 -16.77 6.74
CA THR A 67 14.60 -17.05 7.14
C THR A 67 15.62 -16.29 6.30
N GLY A 68 15.20 -15.76 5.15
CA GLY A 68 16.08 -15.22 4.11
C GLY A 68 16.59 -16.28 3.14
N ASN A 69 16.31 -17.57 3.38
CA ASN A 69 16.48 -18.61 2.38
C ASN A 69 15.22 -18.70 1.52
N HIS A 70 15.28 -18.09 0.32
CA HIS A 70 14.13 -17.98 -0.57
C HIS A 70 13.47 -19.32 -0.91
N ILE A 71 14.24 -20.38 -1.15
CA ILE A 71 13.67 -21.70 -1.46
C ILE A 71 12.96 -22.27 -0.24
N ALA A 72 13.58 -22.20 0.94
CA ALA A 72 12.97 -22.71 2.17
C ALA A 72 11.70 -21.95 2.53
N ASP A 73 11.72 -20.62 2.38
CA ASP A 73 10.56 -19.75 2.65
C ASP A 73 9.39 -20.06 1.70
N LEU A 74 9.66 -20.27 0.40
CA LEU A 74 8.62 -20.65 -0.57
C LEU A 74 8.07 -22.06 -0.30
N LYS A 75 8.95 -23.03 0.00
CA LYS A 75 8.54 -24.40 0.37
C LYS A 75 7.73 -24.41 1.68
N TYR A 76 8.04 -23.52 2.63
CA TYR A 76 7.26 -23.36 3.86
C TYR A 76 5.81 -22.97 3.55
N ASP A 77 5.62 -21.93 2.73
CA ASP A 77 4.29 -21.43 2.38
C ASP A 77 3.51 -22.48 1.56
N LEU A 78 4.15 -23.14 0.59
CA LEU A 78 3.55 -24.22 -0.23
C LEU A 78 3.07 -25.41 0.61
N ALA A 79 3.79 -25.76 1.68
CA ALA A 79 3.43 -26.87 2.56
C ALA A 79 2.28 -26.54 3.53
N ARG A 80 1.86 -25.28 3.64
CA ARG A 80 0.87 -24.82 4.62
C ARG A 80 -0.23 -23.95 3.97
N PRO A 81 -0.91 -24.45 2.92
CA PRO A 81 -1.88 -23.65 2.18
C PRO A 81 -3.03 -23.16 3.07
N THR A 82 -3.47 -23.94 4.05
CA THR A 82 -4.57 -23.54 4.95
C THR A 82 -4.16 -22.41 5.91
N GLU A 83 -3.07 -22.58 6.67
CA GLU A 83 -2.57 -21.55 7.61
C GLU A 83 -2.26 -20.24 6.88
N MET A 84 -1.59 -20.35 5.72
CA MET A 84 -1.28 -19.20 4.89
C MET A 84 -2.53 -18.53 4.32
N GLY A 85 -3.52 -19.32 3.88
CA GLY A 85 -4.76 -18.80 3.31
C GLY A 85 -5.61 -18.05 4.33
N ILE A 86 -5.72 -18.56 5.56
CA ILE A 86 -6.42 -17.87 6.65
C ILE A 86 -5.71 -16.54 6.96
N PHE A 87 -4.39 -16.57 7.14
CA PHE A 87 -3.63 -15.34 7.42
C PHE A 87 -3.75 -14.31 6.29
N GLN A 88 -3.66 -14.73 5.03
CA GLN A 88 -3.85 -13.88 3.87
C GLN A 88 -5.27 -13.29 3.81
N SER A 89 -6.29 -14.05 4.21
CA SER A 89 -7.69 -13.59 4.28
C SER A 89 -7.89 -12.50 5.34
N ILE A 90 -7.27 -12.66 6.50
CA ILE A 90 -7.25 -11.65 7.56
C ILE A 90 -6.56 -10.37 7.08
N ILE A 91 -5.42 -10.49 6.41
CA ILE A 91 -4.66 -9.35 5.89
C ILE A 91 -5.41 -8.62 4.77
N GLU A 92 -6.10 -9.35 3.88
CA GLU A 92 -6.92 -8.73 2.84
C GLU A 92 -8.13 -8.00 3.45
N TYR A 93 -8.81 -8.60 4.43
CA TYR A 93 -9.92 -7.95 5.14
C TYR A 93 -9.46 -6.68 5.89
N LEU A 94 -8.29 -6.72 6.53
CA LEU A 94 -7.65 -5.54 7.11
C LEU A 94 -7.41 -4.46 6.06
N LYS A 95 -6.87 -4.83 4.90
CA LYS A 95 -6.56 -3.91 3.79
C LYS A 95 -7.81 -3.26 3.21
N GLU A 96 -8.90 -4.01 3.06
CA GLU A 96 -10.20 -3.49 2.65
C GLU A 96 -10.71 -2.43 3.65
N ASN A 97 -10.42 -2.60 4.93
CA ASN A 97 -10.82 -1.68 5.98
C ASN A 97 -9.79 -0.59 6.31
N LEU A 98 -8.64 -0.61 5.63
CA LEU A 98 -7.50 0.22 6.03
C LEU A 98 -7.74 1.72 5.84
N ASN A 99 -8.69 2.15 5.00
CA ASN A 99 -8.99 3.59 4.81
C ASN A 99 -9.33 4.27 6.14
N TRP A 100 -10.34 3.74 6.84
CA TRP A 100 -10.82 4.35 8.07
C TRP A 100 -9.91 4.06 9.27
N ILE A 101 -9.15 2.95 9.23
CA ILE A 101 -8.13 2.62 10.24
C ILE A 101 -6.96 3.60 10.12
N TRP A 102 -6.37 3.70 8.94
CA TRP A 102 -5.19 4.51 8.65
C TRP A 102 -5.40 6.00 8.97
N ASN A 103 -6.55 6.54 8.55
CA ASN A 103 -6.89 7.93 8.79
C ASN A 103 -7.37 8.22 10.22
N SER A 104 -7.39 7.21 11.10
CA SER A 104 -7.57 7.41 12.55
C SER A 104 -6.25 7.46 13.32
N LEU A 105 -5.13 7.08 12.71
CA LEU A 105 -3.82 7.14 13.33
C LEU A 105 -3.29 8.58 13.33
N SER A 106 -2.49 8.92 14.35
CA SER A 106 -1.65 10.12 14.29
C SER A 106 -0.57 9.98 13.20
N ILE A 107 0.04 11.08 12.75
CA ILE A 107 1.14 11.02 11.76
C ILE A 107 2.33 10.20 12.28
N GLU A 108 2.65 10.30 13.58
CA GLU A 108 3.70 9.49 14.19
C GLU A 108 3.33 8.00 14.16
N ASP A 109 2.09 7.66 14.54
CA ASP A 109 1.60 6.28 14.46
C ASP A 109 1.57 5.74 13.03
N GLN A 110 1.27 6.59 12.04
CA GLN A 110 1.36 6.23 10.62
C GLN A 110 2.80 5.90 10.21
N HIS A 111 3.79 6.66 10.68
CA HIS A 111 5.20 6.36 10.49
C HIS A 111 5.58 5.02 11.16
N GLN A 112 5.19 4.81 12.42
CA GLN A 112 5.45 3.56 13.14
C GLN A 112 4.81 2.36 12.44
N PHE A 113 3.57 2.50 11.96
CA PHE A 113 2.89 1.47 11.19
C PHE A 113 3.63 1.14 9.89
N ASN A 114 4.10 2.16 9.17
CA ASN A 114 4.88 1.98 7.95
C ASN A 114 6.18 1.22 8.21
N GLN A 115 6.89 1.59 9.27
CA GLN A 115 8.15 0.98 9.64
C GLN A 115 7.99 -0.49 10.04
N LYS A 116 6.96 -0.80 10.84
CA LYS A 116 6.79 -2.13 11.45
C LYS A 116 5.97 -3.09 10.58
N TYR A 117 4.87 -2.64 9.98
CA TYR A 117 3.83 -3.55 9.46
C TYR A 117 3.63 -3.48 7.95
N SER A 118 3.82 -2.33 7.32
CA SER A 118 3.46 -2.14 5.90
C SER A 118 4.12 -3.16 4.97
N LYS A 119 5.40 -3.47 5.18
CA LYS A 119 6.12 -4.43 4.31
C LYS A 119 5.53 -5.84 4.44
N MET A 120 5.20 -6.26 5.66
CA MET A 120 4.61 -7.57 5.90
C MET A 120 3.22 -7.67 5.27
N ILE A 121 2.38 -6.65 5.44
CA ILE A 121 1.05 -6.60 4.82
C ILE A 121 1.16 -6.68 3.29
N GLN A 122 2.10 -5.94 2.69
CA GLN A 122 2.32 -6.00 1.24
C GLN A 122 2.73 -7.39 0.75
N LEU A 123 3.61 -8.09 1.48
CA LEU A 123 4.07 -9.43 1.11
C LEU A 123 2.98 -10.51 1.23
N ASN A 124 1.92 -10.27 2.01
CA ASN A 124 0.84 -11.24 2.24
C ASN A 124 -0.51 -10.85 1.59
N SER A 125 -0.72 -9.59 1.20
CA SER A 125 -1.97 -9.15 0.52
C SER A 125 -2.01 -9.43 -0.99
N ASN A 126 -0.86 -9.64 -1.63
CA ASN A 126 -0.79 -10.01 -3.06
C ASN A 126 0.05 -11.29 -3.23
N PRO A 127 -0.42 -12.42 -2.69
CA PRO A 127 0.37 -13.65 -2.73
C PRO A 127 0.46 -14.21 -4.15
N MET A 128 1.64 -14.72 -4.49
CA MET A 128 1.90 -15.32 -5.79
C MET A 128 1.19 -16.68 -5.92
N PRO A 129 0.76 -17.08 -7.12
CA PRO A 129 0.22 -18.42 -7.35
C PRO A 129 1.23 -19.53 -6.98
N PRO A 130 0.79 -20.70 -6.47
CA PRO A 130 1.68 -21.83 -6.16
C PRO A 130 2.59 -22.24 -7.31
N ARG A 131 2.04 -22.33 -8.53
CA ARG A 131 2.80 -22.64 -9.75
C ARG A 131 3.94 -21.65 -10.01
N THR A 132 3.76 -20.37 -9.68
CA THR A 132 4.81 -19.35 -9.81
C THR A 132 5.92 -19.57 -8.79
N ALA A 133 5.57 -19.96 -7.56
CA ALA A 133 6.55 -20.29 -6.53
C ALA A 133 7.39 -21.52 -6.91
N GLU A 134 6.74 -22.57 -7.43
CA GLU A 134 7.42 -23.77 -7.94
C GLU A 134 8.41 -23.44 -9.06
N LEU A 135 7.99 -22.62 -10.04
CA LEU A 135 8.87 -22.15 -11.11
C LEU A 135 10.05 -21.34 -10.57
N ILE A 136 9.83 -20.44 -9.61
CA ILE A 136 10.92 -19.65 -9.01
C ILE A 136 11.91 -20.57 -8.29
N ILE A 137 11.44 -21.59 -7.56
CA ILE A 137 12.30 -22.57 -6.90
C ILE A 137 13.17 -23.28 -7.96
N GLU A 138 12.57 -23.80 -9.03
CA GLU A 138 13.28 -24.49 -10.10
C GLU A 138 14.37 -23.59 -10.72
N LEU A 139 14.03 -22.33 -11.02
CA LEU A 139 14.96 -21.38 -11.62
C LEU A 139 16.11 -20.98 -10.67
N ILE A 140 15.87 -20.94 -9.36
CA ILE A 140 16.95 -20.72 -8.38
C ILE A 140 17.83 -21.97 -8.29
N GLU A 141 17.25 -23.16 -8.19
CA GLU A 141 17.97 -24.43 -8.07
C GLU A 141 18.85 -24.70 -9.29
N ASN A 142 18.37 -24.41 -10.51
CA ASN A 142 19.12 -24.55 -11.75
C ASN A 142 20.03 -23.34 -12.09
N LYS A 143 20.08 -22.33 -11.20
CA LYS A 143 20.88 -21.10 -11.32
C LYS A 143 20.50 -20.17 -12.49
N SER A 144 19.35 -20.37 -13.13
CA SER A 144 18.82 -19.44 -14.15
C SER A 144 18.27 -18.15 -13.52
N LEU A 145 17.94 -18.17 -12.22
CA LEU A 145 17.53 -17.02 -11.45
C LEU A 145 18.44 -16.84 -10.22
N ILE A 146 19.14 -15.71 -10.19
CA ILE A 146 19.93 -15.29 -9.02
C ILE A 146 19.20 -14.12 -8.35
N LEU A 147 19.00 -14.24 -7.03
CA LEU A 147 18.42 -13.20 -6.19
C LEU A 147 19.53 -12.52 -5.40
N LYS A 148 19.65 -11.20 -5.53
CA LYS A 148 20.61 -10.39 -4.79
C LYS A 148 19.88 -9.35 -3.94
N LYS A 149 20.36 -9.16 -2.71
CA LYS A 149 19.89 -8.15 -1.76
C LYS A 149 20.88 -7.00 -1.66
N ASP A 150 20.52 -5.93 -0.95
CA ASP A 150 21.41 -4.82 -0.63
C ASP A 150 21.93 -4.04 -1.84
N LEU A 151 21.14 -3.97 -2.93
CA LEU A 151 21.44 -3.06 -4.05
C LEU A 151 21.55 -1.63 -3.54
N GLU A 152 22.69 -1.00 -3.82
CA GLU A 152 23.02 0.34 -3.35
C GLU A 152 22.97 1.37 -4.46
N ASP A 153 23.59 1.06 -5.61
CA ASP A 153 23.72 2.00 -6.71
C ASP A 153 23.63 1.29 -8.06
N VAL A 154 23.16 2.04 -9.06
CA VAL A 154 23.08 1.61 -10.46
C VAL A 154 23.60 2.73 -11.35
N LYS A 155 24.71 2.48 -12.04
CA LYS A 155 25.29 3.40 -13.03
C LYS A 155 25.08 2.89 -14.44
N HIS A 156 24.97 3.80 -15.39
CA HIS A 156 24.88 3.50 -16.81
C HIS A 156 25.89 4.35 -17.57
N ASP A 157 26.74 3.73 -18.38
CA ASP A 157 27.78 4.41 -19.16
C ASP A 157 27.37 4.73 -20.61
N GLY A 158 26.10 4.45 -20.97
CA GLY A 158 25.59 4.55 -22.34
C GLY A 158 25.53 3.22 -23.08
N LYS A 159 26.12 2.15 -22.54
CA LYS A 159 26.11 0.80 -23.14
C LYS A 159 25.70 -0.29 -22.16
N LEU A 160 26.25 -0.26 -20.94
CA LEU A 160 26.07 -1.28 -19.93
C LEU A 160 25.61 -0.67 -18.61
N TYR A 161 24.94 -1.50 -17.81
CA TYR A 161 24.53 -1.14 -16.46
C TYR A 161 25.42 -1.81 -15.42
N TYR A 162 25.81 -1.03 -14.42
CA TYR A 162 26.77 -1.40 -13.38
C TYR A 162 26.07 -1.33 -12.03
N PHE A 163 25.93 -2.47 -11.37
CA PHE A 163 25.21 -2.61 -10.12
C PHE A 163 26.18 -2.83 -8.97
N SER A 164 26.11 -1.96 -7.97
CA SER A 164 26.91 -2.03 -6.74
C SER A 164 26.04 -2.41 -5.55
N TYR A 165 26.61 -3.21 -4.64
CA TYR A 165 25.90 -3.73 -3.47
C TYR A 165 26.70 -3.41 -2.21
N LYS A 166 26.01 -3.08 -1.10
CA LYS A 166 26.65 -2.56 0.13
C LYS A 166 27.82 -3.39 0.68
N ASN A 167 27.81 -4.71 0.45
CA ASN A 167 28.79 -5.65 0.99
C ASN A 167 29.51 -6.44 -0.11
N GLN A 168 29.62 -5.88 -1.32
CA GLN A 168 30.35 -6.50 -2.42
C GLN A 168 31.28 -5.49 -3.06
N GLU A 169 32.57 -5.82 -3.12
CA GLU A 169 33.56 -5.00 -3.84
C GLU A 169 33.39 -5.11 -5.36
N SER A 170 32.89 -6.27 -5.84
CA SER A 170 32.67 -6.48 -7.26
C SER A 170 31.37 -5.84 -7.73
N VAL A 171 31.43 -5.25 -8.91
CA VAL A 171 30.28 -4.69 -9.63
C VAL A 171 29.72 -5.76 -10.56
N ASP A 172 28.40 -5.95 -10.53
CA ASP A 172 27.74 -6.76 -11.54
C ASP A 172 27.46 -5.92 -12.79
N ILE A 173 27.64 -6.52 -13.97
CA ILE A 173 27.44 -5.86 -15.26
C ILE A 173 26.27 -6.52 -15.99
N TYR A 174 25.34 -5.71 -16.48
CA TYR A 174 24.15 -6.16 -17.19
C TYR A 174 23.95 -5.40 -18.50
N ASN A 175 23.52 -6.11 -19.55
CA ASN A 175 23.18 -5.51 -20.84
C ASN A 175 21.77 -4.87 -20.83
N VAL A 176 20.84 -5.44 -20.08
CA VAL A 176 19.44 -5.03 -20.05
C VAL A 176 18.99 -4.93 -18.60
N VAL A 177 18.30 -3.83 -18.29
CA VAL A 177 17.69 -3.60 -16.98
C VAL A 177 16.21 -3.33 -17.16
N ILE A 178 15.39 -4.09 -16.42
CA ILE A 178 13.95 -3.85 -16.30
C ILE A 178 13.74 -3.18 -14.94
N ASN A 179 13.34 -1.90 -14.94
CA ASN A 179 13.02 -1.20 -13.71
C ASN A 179 11.62 -1.60 -13.23
N ALA A 180 11.55 -2.27 -12.07
CA ALA A 180 10.32 -2.70 -11.42
C ALA A 180 10.20 -2.13 -9.98
N THR A 181 10.73 -0.93 -9.73
CA THR A 181 10.69 -0.30 -8.38
C THR A 181 9.34 0.33 -8.02
N GLY A 182 8.37 0.33 -8.92
CA GLY A 182 7.06 0.96 -8.72
C GLY A 182 7.05 2.45 -9.07
N ALA A 183 5.89 3.06 -8.88
CA ALA A 183 5.67 4.48 -9.14
C ALA A 183 6.22 5.36 -8.01
N LYS A 184 6.48 6.63 -8.33
CA LYS A 184 6.82 7.67 -7.35
C LYS A 184 5.67 7.86 -6.38
N SER A 185 6.03 8.07 -5.13
CA SER A 185 5.09 8.12 -4.00
C SER A 185 5.02 9.49 -3.35
N HIS A 186 6.00 10.37 -3.55
CA HIS A 186 6.01 11.72 -2.99
C HIS A 186 6.15 12.79 -4.07
N LEU A 187 5.61 13.99 -3.82
CA LEU A 187 5.70 15.10 -4.77
C LEU A 187 7.15 15.55 -5.03
N ASN A 188 8.03 15.43 -4.03
CA ASN A 188 9.46 15.77 -4.18
C ASN A 188 10.26 14.76 -5.02
N GLU A 189 9.68 13.59 -5.34
CA GLU A 189 10.28 12.59 -6.23
C GLU A 189 9.94 12.86 -7.71
N LEU A 190 8.99 13.77 -7.98
CA LEU A 190 8.47 14.06 -9.32
C LEU A 190 9.50 14.82 -10.17
N ASP A 191 9.69 14.38 -11.41
CA ASP A 191 10.70 14.95 -12.33
C ASP A 191 10.03 15.71 -13.49
N GLN A 192 10.64 15.72 -14.67
CA GLN A 192 10.12 16.44 -15.83
C GLN A 192 8.90 15.76 -16.45
N ASP A 193 8.77 14.43 -16.29
CA ASP A 193 7.65 13.67 -16.85
C ASP A 193 6.35 13.91 -16.07
N ASP A 194 6.45 14.45 -14.86
CA ASP A 194 5.35 14.69 -13.92
C ASP A 194 4.90 16.16 -13.85
N GLN A 195 5.17 16.94 -14.92
CA GLN A 195 5.05 18.40 -14.90
C GLN A 195 3.64 18.92 -14.53
N LEU A 196 2.57 18.18 -14.88
CA LEU A 196 1.21 18.55 -14.51
C LEU A 196 1.05 18.66 -12.99
N ILE A 197 1.43 17.61 -12.24
CA ILE A 197 1.28 17.58 -10.78
C ILE A 197 2.15 18.65 -10.12
N LYS A 198 3.38 18.82 -10.59
CA LYS A 198 4.29 19.87 -10.11
C LYS A 198 3.70 21.27 -10.32
N ASN A 199 3.05 21.51 -11.45
CA ASN A 199 2.37 22.77 -11.71
C ASN A 199 1.17 22.99 -10.78
N LEU A 200 0.42 21.94 -10.46
CA LEU A 200 -0.68 22.01 -9.49
C LEU A 200 -0.17 22.34 -8.09
N GLU A 201 0.93 21.71 -7.66
CA GLU A 201 1.58 21.99 -6.37
C GLU A 201 2.10 23.43 -6.31
N ASN A 202 2.85 23.87 -7.33
CA ASN A 202 3.39 25.23 -7.41
C ASN A 202 2.29 26.31 -7.41
N ARG A 203 1.10 25.99 -7.91
CA ARG A 203 -0.08 26.88 -7.90
C ARG A 203 -0.93 26.75 -6.64
N GLN A 204 -0.49 25.93 -5.68
CA GLN A 204 -1.20 25.62 -4.44
C GLN A 204 -2.60 25.03 -4.66
N ILE A 205 -2.78 24.31 -5.77
CA ILE A 205 -4.02 23.57 -6.07
C ILE A 205 -4.02 22.24 -5.33
N VAL A 206 -2.86 21.61 -5.20
CA VAL A 206 -2.65 20.40 -4.37
C VAL A 206 -1.58 20.68 -3.31
N GLN A 207 -1.59 19.91 -2.24
CA GLN A 207 -0.51 19.87 -1.25
C GLN A 207 -0.04 18.44 -1.01
N ALA A 208 1.24 18.27 -0.71
CA ALA A 208 1.79 16.98 -0.31
C ALA A 208 1.14 16.48 0.99
N HIS A 209 0.84 15.18 1.05
CA HIS A 209 0.53 14.51 2.30
C HIS A 209 1.83 13.99 2.95
N PRO A 210 2.02 14.07 4.29
CA PRO A 210 3.25 13.63 4.95
C PRO A 210 3.66 12.18 4.67
N MET A 211 2.66 11.31 4.41
CA MET A 211 2.85 9.89 4.07
C MET A 211 2.94 9.59 2.56
N GLY A 212 3.08 10.62 1.73
CA GLY A 212 3.16 10.52 0.26
C GLY A 212 1.85 10.86 -0.45
N GLY A 213 1.94 11.19 -1.73
CA GLY A 213 0.82 11.65 -2.54
C GLY A 213 0.34 13.05 -2.15
N ILE A 214 -0.92 13.33 -2.45
CA ILE A 214 -1.59 14.59 -2.16
C ILE A 214 -2.64 14.45 -1.06
N GLN A 215 -2.94 15.56 -0.39
CA GLN A 215 -4.04 15.60 0.58
C GLN A 215 -5.40 15.53 -0.12
N ILE A 216 -6.24 14.63 0.36
CA ILE A 216 -7.65 14.50 -0.03
C ILE A 216 -8.52 14.30 1.21
N ILE A 217 -9.84 14.38 1.02
CA ILE A 217 -10.84 13.88 1.96
C ILE A 217 -10.96 12.35 1.83
N PRO A 218 -10.70 11.55 2.88
CA PRO A 218 -10.67 10.09 2.79
C PRO A 218 -11.97 9.43 2.28
N GLU A 219 -13.12 10.03 2.58
CA GLU A 219 -14.44 9.49 2.25
C GLU A 219 -14.86 9.82 0.81
N THR A 220 -14.50 11.00 0.31
CA THR A 220 -14.99 11.54 -0.98
C THR A 220 -13.91 11.61 -2.06
N ASN A 221 -12.64 11.43 -1.68
CA ASN A 221 -11.46 11.64 -2.50
C ASN A 221 -11.32 13.06 -3.09
N GLN A 222 -12.08 14.04 -2.59
CA GLN A 222 -11.96 15.43 -3.00
C GLN A 222 -10.60 16.00 -2.59
N VAL A 223 -9.98 16.74 -3.49
CA VAL A 223 -8.66 17.35 -3.28
C VAL A 223 -8.74 18.49 -2.27
N ILE A 224 -7.79 18.53 -1.34
CA ILE A 224 -7.63 19.66 -0.41
C ILE A 224 -6.57 20.60 -0.96
N SER A 225 -6.99 21.80 -1.33
CA SER A 225 -6.13 22.88 -1.82
C SER A 225 -5.76 23.84 -0.69
N PRO A 226 -4.46 24.17 -0.51
CA PRO A 226 -4.06 25.27 0.36
C PRO A 226 -4.68 26.62 -0.02
N ARG A 227 -4.95 26.84 -1.31
CA ARG A 227 -5.43 28.11 -1.84
C ARG A 227 -6.94 28.25 -1.81
N PHE A 228 -7.67 27.15 -2.03
CA PHE A 228 -9.11 27.17 -2.26
C PHE A 228 -9.92 26.33 -1.25
N GLY A 229 -9.25 25.68 -0.29
CA GLY A 229 -9.90 24.71 0.60
C GLY A 229 -10.25 23.41 -0.13
N THR A 230 -11.33 22.75 0.27
CA THR A 230 -11.78 21.50 -0.37
C THR A 230 -12.36 21.79 -1.76
N LEU A 231 -11.77 21.20 -2.80
CA LEU A 231 -12.25 21.33 -4.17
C LEU A 231 -13.33 20.29 -4.45
N THR A 232 -14.59 20.73 -4.48
CA THR A 232 -15.74 19.82 -4.62
C THR A 232 -15.80 19.08 -5.96
N ASN A 233 -15.28 19.70 -7.02
CA ASN A 233 -15.28 19.18 -8.39
C ASN A 233 -13.91 18.63 -8.83
N MET A 234 -12.96 18.45 -7.91
CA MET A 234 -11.65 17.87 -8.21
C MET A 234 -11.40 16.66 -7.32
N ILE A 235 -11.33 15.49 -7.96
CA ILE A 235 -11.25 14.21 -7.26
C ILE A 235 -9.99 13.48 -7.72
N ALA A 236 -9.21 12.97 -6.77
CA ALA A 236 -7.98 12.25 -7.05
C ALA A 236 -8.14 10.78 -6.66
N ILE A 237 -7.68 9.86 -7.52
CA ILE A 237 -7.82 8.42 -7.33
C ILE A 237 -6.49 7.74 -7.66
N GLY A 238 -6.22 6.59 -7.04
CA GLY A 238 -5.03 5.79 -7.32
C GLY A 238 -3.77 6.30 -6.60
N GLN A 239 -2.61 6.06 -7.21
CA GLN A 239 -1.30 6.18 -6.54
C GLN A 239 -1.04 7.55 -5.90
N MET A 240 -1.55 8.63 -6.51
CA MET A 240 -1.38 9.99 -5.97
C MET A 240 -2.10 10.21 -4.64
N THR A 241 -2.95 9.28 -4.21
CA THR A 241 -3.69 9.38 -2.94
C THR A 241 -3.09 8.54 -1.81
N ASN A 242 -1.94 7.89 -2.04
CA ASN A 242 -1.37 6.87 -1.16
C ASN A 242 -1.17 7.26 0.31
N GLY A 243 -0.93 8.54 0.58
CA GLY A 243 -0.79 9.03 1.95
C GLY A 243 -2.10 9.00 2.73
N VAL A 244 -3.24 9.07 2.05
CA VAL A 244 -4.59 8.97 2.65
C VAL A 244 -5.19 7.59 2.40
N ASN A 245 -5.11 7.09 1.17
CA ASN A 245 -5.62 5.79 0.73
C ASN A 245 -4.55 4.69 0.82
N LYS A 246 -4.10 4.41 2.05
CA LYS A 246 -3.01 3.46 2.30
C LYS A 246 -3.28 2.07 1.71
N LEU A 247 -2.38 1.59 0.85
CA LEU A 247 -2.44 0.27 0.20
C LEU A 247 -3.73 0.02 -0.62
N ARG A 248 -4.46 1.07 -1.02
CA ARG A 248 -5.73 0.97 -1.76
C ARG A 248 -5.63 1.21 -3.27
N ASN A 249 -4.54 0.78 -3.92
CA ASN A 249 -4.37 0.91 -5.38
C ASN A 249 -4.74 -0.36 -6.17
N GLY A 250 -5.40 -1.32 -5.53
CA GLY A 250 -5.93 -2.49 -6.22
C GLY A 250 -7.10 -2.10 -7.13
N VAL A 251 -7.26 -2.81 -8.25
CA VAL A 251 -8.32 -2.54 -9.25
C VAL A 251 -9.70 -2.49 -8.60
N LYS A 252 -10.04 -3.47 -7.73
CA LYS A 252 -11.32 -3.49 -7.00
C LYS A 252 -11.58 -2.19 -6.24
N MET A 253 -10.57 -1.71 -5.53
CA MET A 253 -10.66 -0.53 -4.67
C MET A 253 -10.78 0.76 -5.50
N ILE A 254 -10.09 0.82 -6.64
CA ILE A 254 -10.21 1.91 -7.60
C ILE A 254 -11.63 1.95 -8.19
N VAL A 255 -12.18 0.80 -8.57
CA VAL A 255 -13.56 0.72 -9.10
C VAL A 255 -14.58 1.19 -8.06
N GLU A 256 -14.45 0.76 -6.81
CA GLU A 256 -15.30 1.22 -5.70
C GLU A 256 -15.19 2.74 -5.47
N GLN A 257 -13.96 3.28 -5.50
CA GLN A 257 -13.73 4.72 -5.38
C GLN A 257 -14.40 5.49 -6.53
N VAL A 258 -14.21 5.04 -7.78
CA VAL A 258 -14.81 5.68 -8.96
C VAL A 258 -16.33 5.67 -8.91
N ALA A 259 -16.94 4.53 -8.53
CA ALA A 259 -18.40 4.44 -8.44
C ALA A 259 -18.98 5.46 -7.44
N HIS A 260 -18.34 5.63 -6.28
CA HIS A 260 -18.76 6.63 -5.29
C HIS A 260 -18.55 8.07 -5.78
N THR A 261 -17.39 8.34 -6.36
CA THR A 261 -17.00 9.63 -6.95
C THR A 261 -17.97 10.10 -8.03
N VAL A 262 -18.41 9.21 -8.92
CA VAL A 262 -19.35 9.58 -10.00
C VAL A 262 -20.68 10.04 -9.44
N SER A 263 -21.22 9.37 -8.42
CA SER A 263 -22.46 9.79 -7.75
C SER A 263 -22.33 11.23 -7.20
N GLN A 264 -21.22 11.54 -6.54
CA GLN A 264 -20.99 12.86 -5.96
C GLN A 264 -20.88 13.97 -7.00
N LEU A 265 -20.31 13.66 -8.18
CA LEU A 265 -20.23 14.62 -9.28
C LEU A 265 -21.62 14.96 -9.84
N TYR A 266 -22.52 13.98 -9.91
CA TYR A 266 -23.91 14.23 -10.30
C TYR A 266 -24.62 15.11 -9.26
N ASP A 267 -24.50 14.81 -7.96
CA ASP A 267 -25.09 15.61 -6.89
C ASP A 267 -24.60 17.07 -6.91
N ALA A 268 -23.30 17.27 -7.17
CA ALA A 268 -22.70 18.59 -7.29
C ALA A 268 -23.19 19.36 -8.53
N LEU A 269 -23.40 18.68 -9.67
CA LEU A 269 -23.97 19.28 -10.87
C LEU A 269 -25.42 19.73 -10.63
N GLU A 270 -26.26 18.88 -10.05
CA GLU A 270 -27.65 19.21 -9.73
C GLU A 270 -27.76 20.40 -8.77
N SER A 271 -26.90 20.45 -7.75
CA SER A 271 -26.87 21.54 -6.78
C SER A 271 -26.49 22.88 -7.45
N ASN A 272 -25.48 22.88 -8.32
CA ASN A 272 -25.07 24.08 -9.06
C ASN A 272 -26.17 24.57 -10.03
N GLU A 273 -26.90 23.65 -10.68
CA GLU A 273 -28.02 24.02 -11.55
C GLU A 273 -29.19 24.63 -10.76
N GLN A 274 -29.42 24.18 -9.52
CA GLN A 274 -30.43 24.74 -8.64
C GLN A 274 -30.05 26.14 -8.16
N GLU A 275 -28.81 26.36 -7.73
CA GLU A 275 -28.30 27.67 -7.30
C GLU A 275 -28.37 28.71 -8.44
N GLN A 276 -27.99 28.31 -9.66
CA GLN A 276 -28.09 29.19 -10.83
C GLN A 276 -29.54 29.53 -11.22
N ARG A 277 -30.51 28.67 -10.90
CA ARG A 277 -31.93 28.95 -11.13
C ARG A 277 -32.51 29.87 -10.06
N SER A 278 -32.05 29.78 -8.82
CA SER A 278 -32.47 30.68 -7.74
C SER A 278 -31.89 32.08 -7.87
N ASP A 279 -30.68 32.24 -8.40
CA ASP A 279 -30.06 33.56 -8.61
C ASP A 279 -30.65 34.34 -9.80
N ASN A 280 -31.41 33.67 -10.67
CA ASN A 280 -32.07 34.25 -11.85
C ASN A 280 -33.58 34.52 -11.65
N GLN A 281 -34.12 34.36 -10.43
CA GLN A 281 -35.49 34.70 -10.04
C GLN A 281 -35.52 35.88 -9.08
#